data_AF-A0A383E1Q6-F1
#
_entry.id   AF-A0A383E1Q6-F1
#
_cell.length_a   1.000
_cell.length_b   1.000
_cell.length_c   1.000
_cell.angle_alpha   90.00
_cell.angle_beta   90.00
_cell.angle_gamma   90.00
#
_symmetry.space_group_name_H-M   'P 1'
#
loop_
_entity.id
_entity.type
_entity.pdbx_description
1 polymer ?
#
loop_
_entity_poly.entity_id
_entity_poly.type
_entity_poly.pdbx_seq_one_letter_code
_entity_poly.pdbx_strand_id
1 'polypeptide(L)'
;VAQIILEGFGGPGWREYQRQNSMHLISLKEYQELAFSTVKVGRQAMKTLVKEKATLRPKFKALYQYCADNDIPLAIASMGLDFY
;
A
#
# COMPACT_ATOMS: atom_id res chain seq x y z
N VAL A 1 -0.93 1.58 2.60
CA VAL A 1 -1.25 2.31 1.35
C VAL A 1 -2.15 1.50 0.43
N ALA A 2 -1.84 0.23 0.12
CA ALA A 2 -2.67 -0.60 -0.75
C ALA A 2 -4.18 -0.60 -0.38
N GLN A 3 -4.51 -0.72 0.92
CA GLN A 3 -5.90 -0.62 1.39
C GLN A 3 -6.56 0.71 1.01
N ILE A 4 -5.86 1.84 1.07
CA ILE A 4 -6.41 3.16 0.68
C ILE A 4 -6.85 3.14 -0.78
N ILE A 5 -6.05 2.51 -1.66
CA ILE A 5 -6.37 2.38 -3.08
C ILE A 5 -7.58 1.46 -3.27
N LEU A 6 -7.62 0.31 -2.62
CA LEU A 6 -8.71 -0.66 -2.77
C LEU A 6 -10.05 -0.13 -2.20
N GLU A 7 -10.00 0.65 -1.11
CA GLU A 7 -11.19 1.32 -0.58
C GLU A 7 -11.71 2.43 -1.51
N GLY A 8 -10.83 3.08 -2.29
CA GLY A 8 -11.22 4.14 -3.23
C GLY A 8 -11.59 3.66 -4.63
N PHE A 9 -10.91 2.61 -5.12
CA PHE A 9 -10.96 2.19 -6.52
C PHE A 9 -11.06 0.67 -6.74
N GLY A 10 -11.14 -0.12 -5.66
CA GLY A 10 -11.32 -1.56 -5.78
C GLY A 10 -12.63 -1.90 -6.49
N GLY A 11 -12.56 -2.77 -7.50
CA GLY A 11 -13.71 -3.22 -8.25
C GLY A 11 -14.45 -4.39 -7.56
N PRO A 12 -15.58 -4.85 -8.12
CA PRO A 12 -16.36 -5.93 -7.51
C PRO A 12 -15.51 -7.15 -7.15
N GLY A 13 -15.74 -7.72 -5.95
CA GLY A 13 -15.06 -8.93 -5.49
C GLY A 13 -13.72 -8.72 -4.77
N TRP A 14 -13.14 -7.51 -4.76
CA TRP A 14 -11.83 -7.31 -4.11
C TRP A 14 -11.82 -7.66 -2.61
N ARG A 15 -12.93 -7.40 -1.89
CA ARG A 15 -13.09 -7.77 -0.47
C ARG A 15 -13.17 -9.28 -0.24
N GLU A 16 -13.63 -10.03 -1.23
CA GLU A 16 -13.66 -11.49 -1.14
C GLU A 16 -12.25 -12.06 -1.18
N TYR A 17 -11.38 -11.53 -2.05
CA TYR A 17 -9.96 -11.90 -2.04
C TYR A 17 -9.27 -11.49 -0.71
N GLN A 18 -9.66 -10.34 -0.13
CA GLN A 18 -9.17 -9.93 1.20
C GLN A 18 -9.57 -10.95 2.27
N ARG A 19 -10.82 -11.41 2.25
CA ARG A 19 -11.33 -12.44 3.16
C ARG A 19 -10.59 -13.76 2.98
N GLN A 20 -10.39 -14.21 1.75
CA GLN A 20 -9.65 -15.45 1.44
C GLN A 20 -8.22 -15.41 1.98
N ASN A 21 -7.50 -14.29 1.84
CA ASN A 21 -6.18 -14.12 2.43
C ASN A 21 -6.20 -14.11 3.97
N SER A 22 -7.20 -13.48 4.60
CA SER A 22 -7.35 -13.54 6.07
C SER A 22 -7.63 -14.95 6.60
N MET A 23 -8.20 -15.81 5.75
CA MET A 23 -8.44 -17.23 6.05
C MET A 23 -7.29 -18.13 5.60
N HIS A 24 -6.18 -17.56 5.12
CA HIS A 24 -5.02 -18.29 4.57
C HIS A 24 -5.35 -19.23 3.40
N LEU A 25 -6.44 -18.96 2.66
CA LEU A 25 -6.84 -19.73 1.47
C LEU A 25 -6.04 -19.34 0.23
N ILE A 26 -5.56 -18.10 0.18
CA ILE A 26 -4.64 -17.58 -0.84
C ILE A 26 -3.52 -16.82 -0.14
N SER A 27 -2.36 -16.75 -0.79
CA SER A 27 -1.23 -15.97 -0.30
C SER A 27 -1.47 -14.47 -0.39
N LEU A 28 -0.67 -13.69 0.34
CA LEU A 28 -0.70 -12.23 0.26
C LEU A 28 -0.41 -11.74 -1.17
N LYS A 29 0.48 -12.42 -1.89
CA LYS A 29 0.82 -12.09 -3.28
C LYS A 29 -0.40 -12.30 -4.19
N GLU A 30 -1.05 -13.45 -4.11
CA GLU A 30 -2.25 -13.76 -4.90
C GLU A 30 -3.39 -12.80 -4.58
N TYR A 31 -3.63 -12.49 -3.31
CA TYR A 31 -4.61 -11.47 -2.92
C TYR A 31 -4.31 -10.12 -3.55
N GLN A 32 -3.06 -9.64 -3.46
CA GLN A 32 -2.70 -8.36 -4.04
C GLN A 32 -2.90 -8.35 -5.57
N GLU A 33 -2.45 -9.38 -6.28
CA GLU A 33 -2.63 -9.48 -7.73
C GLU A 33 -4.12 -9.48 -8.12
N LEU A 34 -4.93 -10.33 -7.47
CA LEU A 34 -6.37 -10.44 -7.74
C LEU A 34 -7.11 -9.15 -7.40
N ALA A 35 -6.88 -8.58 -6.22
CA ALA A 35 -7.56 -7.36 -5.79
C ALA A 35 -7.21 -6.16 -6.68
N PHE A 36 -5.93 -5.97 -7.02
CA PHE A 36 -5.52 -4.86 -7.89
C PHE A 36 -5.94 -5.05 -9.36
N SER A 37 -6.16 -6.28 -9.83
CA SER A 37 -6.73 -6.53 -11.17
C SER A 37 -8.15 -5.95 -11.34
N THR A 38 -8.86 -5.75 -10.24
CA THR A 38 -10.20 -5.16 -10.23
C THR A 38 -10.19 -3.64 -10.40
N VAL A 39 -9.05 -2.98 -10.13
CA VAL A 39 -8.89 -1.53 -10.22
C VAL A 39 -8.85 -1.10 -11.69
N LYS A 40 -9.73 -0.18 -12.09
CA LYS A 40 -9.84 0.29 -13.50
C LYS A 40 -9.23 1.66 -13.75
N VAL A 41 -8.86 2.38 -12.70
CA VAL A 41 -8.24 3.70 -12.83
C VAL A 41 -6.75 3.59 -13.15
N GLY A 42 -6.21 4.60 -13.84
CA GLY A 42 -4.79 4.68 -14.15
C GLY A 42 -3.92 5.00 -12.94
N ARG A 43 -2.61 4.77 -13.09
CA ARG A 43 -1.56 5.04 -12.08
C ARG A 43 -1.66 6.43 -11.45
N GLN A 44 -1.91 7.46 -12.26
CA GLN A 44 -1.94 8.84 -11.77
C GLN A 44 -3.09 9.08 -10.76
N ALA A 45 -4.27 8.52 -11.00
CA ALA A 45 -5.41 8.64 -10.09
C ALA A 45 -5.13 7.97 -8.74
N MET A 46 -4.49 6.79 -8.76
CA MET A 46 -4.06 6.09 -7.55
C MET A 46 -3.04 6.92 -6.75
N LYS A 47 -2.05 7.52 -7.41
CA LYS A 47 -1.06 8.40 -6.75
C LYS A 47 -1.71 9.61 -6.09
N THR A 48 -2.64 10.27 -6.78
CA THR A 48 -3.36 11.41 -6.21
C THR A 48 -4.08 11.03 -4.93
N LEU A 49 -4.86 9.93 -4.95
CA LEU A 49 -5.58 9.46 -3.76
C LEU A 49 -4.65 9.14 -2.59
N VAL A 50 -3.50 8.49 -2.87
CA VAL A 50 -2.52 8.16 -1.84
C VAL A 50 -1.92 9.42 -1.24
N LYS A 51 -1.55 10.42 -2.04
CA LYS A 51 -1.00 11.69 -1.53
C LYS A 51 -1.99 12.44 -0.65
N GLU A 52 -3.29 12.37 -0.97
CA GLU A 52 -4.34 13.04 -0.20
C GLU A 52 -4.63 12.33 1.13
N LYS A 53 -4.64 10.99 1.14
CA LYS A 53 -5.14 10.21 2.29
C LYS A 53 -4.05 9.55 3.13
N ALA A 54 -2.88 9.25 2.56
CA ALA A 54 -1.83 8.57 3.31
C ALA A 54 -1.13 9.54 4.25
N THR A 55 -0.98 9.11 5.50
CA THR A 55 -0.22 9.83 6.51
C THR A 55 1.02 9.01 6.89
N LEU A 56 2.10 9.72 7.20
CA LEU A 56 3.27 9.08 7.79
C LEU A 56 2.94 8.75 9.26
N ARG A 57 3.43 7.60 9.72
CA ARG A 57 3.32 7.24 11.15
C ARG A 57 3.92 8.37 11.99
N PRO A 58 3.28 8.75 13.12
CA PRO A 58 3.85 9.75 14.01
C PRO A 58 5.32 9.47 14.33
N LYS A 59 6.14 10.52 14.36
CA LYS A 59 7.60 10.49 14.59
C LYS A 59 8.45 9.84 13.49
N PHE A 60 7.86 9.30 12.40
CA PHE A 60 8.67 8.72 11.32
C PHE A 60 9.65 9.74 10.71
N LYS A 61 9.23 11.00 10.52
CA LYS A 61 10.13 12.07 10.03
C LYS A 61 11.29 12.34 10.99
N ALA A 62 11.04 12.31 12.30
CA ALA A 62 12.08 12.51 13.30
C ALA A 62 13.08 11.35 13.33
N LEU A 63 12.59 10.11 13.18
CA LEU A 63 13.45 8.93 13.04
C LEU A 63 14.32 9.02 11.78
N TYR A 64 13.71 9.37 10.64
CA TYR A 64 14.43 9.57 9.39
C TYR A 64 15.55 10.61 9.55
N GLN A 65 15.23 11.76 10.15
CA GLN A 65 16.22 12.83 10.38
C GLN A 65 17.35 12.36 11.29
N TYR A 66 17.03 11.69 12.40
CA TYR A 66 18.04 11.14 13.32
C TYR A 66 18.97 10.16 12.62
N CYS A 67 18.43 9.24 11.80
CA CYS A 67 19.25 8.31 11.04
C CYS A 67 20.19 9.04 10.06
N ALA A 68 19.68 10.06 9.35
CA ALA A 68 20.46 10.85 8.41
C ALA A 68 21.59 11.65 9.10
N ASP A 69 21.31 12.27 10.24
CA ASP A 69 22.28 13.09 10.99
C ASP A 69 23.42 12.26 11.62
N ASN A 70 23.23 10.94 11.75
CA ASN A 70 24.17 10.02 12.40
C ASN A 70 24.77 8.98 11.43
N ASP A 71 24.63 9.19 10.12
CA ASP A 71 25.11 8.26 9.08
C ASP A 71 24.60 6.81 9.26
N ILE A 72 23.37 6.66 9.77
CA ILE A 72 22.72 5.36 9.96
C ILE A 72 21.90 5.05 8.70
N PRO A 73 22.22 3.96 7.95
CA PRO A 73 21.42 3.57 6.80
C PRO A 73 19.98 3.20 7.21
N LEU A 74 19.00 3.84 6.57
CA LEU A 74 17.58 3.56 6.75
C LEU A 74 16.97 3.12 5.42
N ALA A 75 16.33 1.95 5.41
CA ALA A 75 15.66 1.39 4.23
C ALA A 75 14.17 1.16 4.47
N ILE A 76 13.37 1.34 3.44
CA ILE A 76 11.94 0.99 3.43
C ILE A 76 11.79 -0.33 2.67
N ALA A 77 11.45 -1.41 3.37
CA ALA A 77 11.10 -2.69 2.76
C ALA A 77 9.57 -2.84 2.73
N SER A 78 9.00 -3.04 1.53
CA SER A 78 7.56 -3.10 1.34
C SER A 78 7.19 -4.00 0.17
N MET A 79 6.13 -4.79 0.33
CA MET A 79 5.41 -5.47 -0.77
C MET A 79 4.30 -4.57 -1.35
N GLY A 80 4.49 -3.25 -1.23
CA GLY A 80 3.62 -2.28 -1.86
C GLY A 80 3.92 -2.12 -3.35
N LEU A 81 3.12 -1.30 -4.02
CA LEU A 81 3.42 -0.86 -5.39
C LEU A 81 4.74 -0.09 -5.42
N ASP A 82 5.44 -0.18 -6.56
CA ASP A 82 6.67 0.54 -6.86
C ASP A 82 6.45 2.05 -7.07
N PHE A 83 5.19 2.48 -7.15
CA PHE A 83 4.79 3.87 -7.25
C PHE A 83 3.96 4.31 -6.04
N TYR A 84 4.36 5.42 -5.42
CA TYR A 84 3.54 6.26 -4.54
C TYR A 84 3.88 7.73 -4.81
#